data_AF-A0A947YUL9-F1
#
_entry.id   AF-A0A947YUL9-F1
#
_cell.length_a   1.000
_cell.length_b   1.000
_cell.length_c   1.000
_cell.angle_alpha   90.00
_cell.angle_beta   90.00
_cell.angle_gamma   90.00
#
_symmetry.space_group_name_H-M   'P 1'
#
loop_
_entity.id
_entity.type
_entity.pdbx_description
1 polymer ?
#
loop_
_entity_poly.entity_id
_entity_poly.type
_entity_poly.pdbx_seq_one_letter_code
_entity_poly.pdbx_strand_id
1 'polypeptide(L)'
;MRIKLFYTIFFIAIFLNISCTVDERNYRQEDEPEQICSTDWDCPLTRVCSEAGICIAADGCLACQNLPHAQPQCYHGLCLVGACQGGWFDANGLYQDGCEYECTQSNGGVEVCDQIDNDCNGKVDDGFDLESDVLNCGSCGNECVAPSNASPVCTPAGCNFVCNSGHWDIDGNPDNGCESETCTPTAGGVEICDLRDNDCDGFVDEDIVKDTAESCGLLCDNCNFPNSESACENGKCVILSCLDDCQDLNGEKSDGCEYCCTPTAGGVEICDNIDNDCNGLVDEGLLCSCPENMVLIDSLYCIDIYEASRPDATAANAGIDNSRCQSVAGVKPWANVSLQDASDACIASGKRLCTPEEWEKVCRGPNVTEYSYGNDYDTQICNGIDTYCYCGEGSSCESVTECPFAHCFHTCGASFHPEITGLFPNCTNGYGVYDITGNLWERVQGGAGRGGAYNCSNSEILHKCSYVADWGTDARTNFGFRCCYDGQ
;
A
#
# COMPACT_ATOMS: atom_id res chain seq x y z
N MET A 1 64.17 39.81 48.21
CA MET A 1 63.98 39.59 49.66
C MET A 1 64.19 38.10 49.92
N ARG A 2 65.16 37.72 50.78
CA ARG A 2 65.55 36.35 51.25
C ARG A 2 66.17 35.43 50.16
N ILE A 3 67.51 35.24 50.05
CA ILE A 3 68.55 34.60 50.90
C ILE A 3 68.38 33.08 51.10
N LYS A 4 69.26 32.26 50.48
CA LYS A 4 70.26 31.32 51.07
C LYS A 4 70.91 30.48 49.93
N LEU A 5 72.22 30.60 49.63
CA LEU A 5 73.40 29.89 50.21
C LEU A 5 73.43 28.38 49.84
N PHE A 6 74.42 27.75 49.19
CA PHE A 6 75.88 27.69 49.46
C PHE A 6 76.69 27.02 48.31
N TYR A 7 77.89 27.58 47.99
CA TYR A 7 79.23 27.00 47.68
C TYR A 7 79.39 25.76 46.77
N THR A 8 80.09 25.79 45.62
CA THR A 8 81.56 25.93 45.33
C THR A 8 82.42 24.73 45.79
N ILE A 9 83.14 24.07 44.86
CA ILE A 9 84.62 23.93 44.80
C ILE A 9 85.06 23.07 43.60
N PHE A 10 85.89 23.69 42.77
CA PHE A 10 86.73 23.11 41.71
C PHE A 10 87.93 22.39 42.34
N PHE A 11 88.33 21.21 41.86
CA PHE A 11 89.72 20.75 41.97
C PHE A 11 90.16 19.95 40.74
N ILE A 12 91.23 20.44 40.13
CA ILE A 12 92.01 19.87 39.03
C ILE A 12 93.13 19.00 39.63
N ALA A 13 93.38 17.82 39.07
CA ALA A 13 94.63 17.05 39.18
C ALA A 13 94.72 16.13 37.94
N ILE A 14 95.48 16.41 36.88
CA ILE A 14 96.94 16.31 36.67
C ILE A 14 97.55 14.96 37.09
N PHE A 15 97.82 14.15 36.05
CA PHE A 15 98.88 13.16 35.83
C PHE A 15 99.55 12.47 37.04
N LEU A 16 99.60 11.14 36.98
CA LEU A 16 100.88 10.41 36.88
C LEU A 16 100.66 8.93 36.52
N ASN A 17 101.19 8.56 35.36
CA ASN A 17 101.52 7.19 34.98
C ASN A 17 102.49 6.60 36.02
N ILE A 18 102.10 5.52 36.69
CA ILE A 18 103.04 4.59 37.30
C ILE A 18 102.71 3.21 36.74
N SER A 19 103.53 2.80 35.77
CA SER A 19 103.68 1.41 35.37
C SER A 19 104.23 0.62 36.56
N CYS A 20 103.46 -0.32 37.09
CA CYS A 20 103.99 -1.40 37.92
C CYS A 20 103.93 -2.70 37.12
N THR A 21 105.03 -3.01 36.46
CA THR A 21 105.42 -4.40 36.16
C THR A 21 105.84 -5.07 37.46
N VAL A 22 105.19 -6.16 37.84
CA VAL A 22 105.61 -7.08 38.91
C VAL A 22 105.48 -8.48 38.30
N ASP A 23 106.51 -8.99 37.64
CA ASP A 23 107.64 -9.74 38.21
C ASP A 23 107.17 -10.99 38.94
N GLU A 24 107.40 -12.14 38.30
CA GLU A 24 107.16 -13.50 38.77
C GLU A 24 107.87 -13.73 40.11
N ARG A 25 107.15 -13.56 41.21
CA ARG A 25 107.59 -14.06 42.51
C ARG A 25 106.45 -14.77 43.21
N ASN A 26 106.64 -16.08 43.36
CA ASN A 26 105.99 -16.98 44.30
C ASN A 26 105.42 -16.22 45.51
N TYR A 27 104.12 -15.95 45.49
CA TYR A 27 103.41 -15.50 46.69
C TYR A 27 103.35 -16.71 47.60
N ARG A 28 104.13 -16.66 48.69
CA ARG A 28 103.96 -17.57 49.81
C ARG A 28 102.52 -17.47 50.26
N GLN A 29 101.90 -18.63 50.40
CA GLN A 29 100.66 -18.84 51.10
C GLN A 29 100.85 -18.33 52.53
N GLU A 30 100.48 -17.08 52.77
CA GLU A 30 100.13 -16.63 54.12
C GLU A 30 98.65 -16.99 54.28
N ASP A 31 98.39 -17.92 55.19
CA ASP A 31 97.06 -18.38 55.58
C ASP A 31 96.25 -17.20 56.14
N GLU A 32 95.47 -16.55 55.27
CA GLU A 32 94.32 -15.71 55.67
C GLU A 32 93.24 -16.64 56.25
N PRO A 33 92.57 -16.26 57.36
CA PRO A 33 91.62 -17.15 58.03
C PRO A 33 90.45 -17.47 57.10
N GLU A 34 90.05 -18.75 57.04
CA GLU A 34 88.89 -19.23 56.28
C GLU A 34 87.67 -18.35 56.57
N GLN A 35 87.28 -17.51 55.61
CA GLN A 35 86.15 -16.59 55.73
C GLN A 35 84.84 -17.37 55.57
N ILE A 36 84.10 -17.50 56.68
CA ILE A 36 82.85 -18.25 56.75
C ILE A 36 81.69 -17.39 56.21
N CYS A 37 80.84 -17.97 55.36
CA CYS A 37 79.68 -17.33 54.75
C CYS A 37 78.41 -18.17 54.94
N SER A 38 77.24 -17.53 54.88
CA SER A 38 75.93 -18.21 54.84
C SER A 38 75.19 -17.97 53.53
N THR A 39 75.51 -16.88 52.82
CA THR A 39 74.99 -16.50 51.50
C THR A 39 76.09 -15.87 50.66
N ASP A 40 75.89 -15.75 49.34
CA ASP A 40 76.88 -15.12 48.44
C ASP A 40 77.19 -13.66 48.80
N TRP A 41 76.22 -12.97 49.43
CA TRP A 41 76.37 -11.60 49.90
C TRP A 41 77.33 -11.44 51.09
N ASP A 42 77.63 -12.54 51.78
CA ASP A 42 78.62 -12.56 52.86
C ASP A 42 80.06 -12.66 52.29
N CYS A 43 80.19 -12.88 50.98
CA CYS A 43 81.46 -12.97 50.27
C CYS A 43 81.81 -11.66 49.53
N PRO A 44 83.10 -11.37 49.31
CA PRO A 44 83.51 -10.31 48.41
C PRO A 44 82.93 -10.50 46.99
N LEU A 45 82.68 -9.40 46.26
CA LEU A 45 81.97 -9.39 44.96
C LEU A 45 82.49 -10.37 43.89
N THR A 46 83.75 -10.81 44.00
CA THR A 46 84.42 -11.76 43.09
C THR A 46 84.30 -13.23 43.52
N ARG A 47 83.56 -13.52 44.59
CA ARG A 47 83.41 -14.84 45.22
C ARG A 47 81.95 -15.17 45.50
N VAL A 48 81.67 -16.46 45.66
CA VAL A 48 80.36 -17.01 46.03
C VAL A 48 80.54 -17.94 47.23
N CYS A 49 79.46 -18.14 48.00
CA CYS A 49 79.49 -19.00 49.16
C CYS A 49 79.34 -20.46 48.73
N SER A 50 80.35 -21.28 49.04
CA SER A 50 80.26 -22.71 48.78
C SER A 50 79.28 -23.41 49.73
N GLU A 51 78.81 -24.61 49.36
CA GLU A 51 78.00 -25.46 50.24
C GLU A 51 78.69 -25.80 51.57
N ALA A 52 80.02 -25.68 51.63
CA ALA A 52 80.80 -25.86 52.85
C ALA A 52 80.79 -24.61 53.76
N GLY A 53 80.10 -23.54 53.38
CA GLY A 53 80.02 -22.28 54.14
C GLY A 53 81.28 -21.43 54.06
N ILE A 54 82.05 -21.54 52.96
CA ILE A 54 83.32 -20.83 52.77
C ILE A 54 83.30 -20.09 51.42
N CYS A 55 83.81 -18.85 51.38
CA CYS A 55 83.85 -18.06 50.16
C CYS A 55 84.88 -18.58 49.14
N ILE A 56 84.40 -19.14 48.03
CA ILE A 56 85.20 -19.65 46.91
C ILE A 56 85.13 -18.73 45.69
N ALA A 57 86.09 -18.83 44.77
CA ALA A 57 86.06 -18.08 43.52
C ALA A 57 84.81 -18.43 42.70
N ALA A 58 84.13 -17.42 42.16
CA ALA A 58 82.94 -17.63 41.34
C ALA A 58 83.34 -17.91 39.88
N ASP A 59 83.08 -19.12 39.38
CA ASP A 59 83.51 -19.54 38.04
C ASP A 59 82.91 -18.66 36.92
N GLY A 60 81.71 -18.10 37.13
CA GLY A 60 81.08 -17.18 36.18
C GLY A 60 81.84 -15.86 35.96
N CYS A 61 82.74 -15.47 36.87
CA CYS A 61 83.60 -14.29 36.68
C CYS A 61 84.78 -14.54 35.72
N LEU A 62 85.18 -15.80 35.48
CA LEU A 62 86.29 -16.13 34.57
C LEU A 62 85.95 -15.81 33.11
N ALA A 63 84.66 -15.91 32.74
CA ALA A 63 84.18 -15.60 31.39
C ALA A 63 84.08 -14.09 31.09
N CYS A 64 84.26 -13.23 32.10
CA CYS A 64 84.04 -11.78 32.00
C CYS A 64 85.29 -11.00 31.56
N GLN A 65 86.40 -11.65 31.23
CA GLN A 65 87.69 -10.95 31.09
C GLN A 65 87.87 -10.16 29.78
N ASN A 66 86.98 -10.32 28.80
CA ASN A 66 87.07 -9.65 27.50
C ASN A 66 85.69 -9.19 27.02
N LEU A 67 85.23 -8.03 27.49
CA LEU A 67 84.08 -7.35 26.92
C LEU A 67 84.55 -6.33 25.88
N PRO A 68 84.17 -6.45 24.60
CA PRO A 68 84.48 -5.45 23.58
C PRO A 68 84.00 -4.06 24.01
N HIS A 69 84.87 -3.06 23.95
CA HIS A 69 84.58 -1.65 24.25
C HIS A 69 83.90 -1.36 25.60
N ALA A 70 83.96 -2.30 26.54
CA ALA A 70 83.33 -2.20 27.85
C ALA A 70 84.29 -2.58 28.98
N GLN A 71 84.12 -1.97 30.14
CA GLN A 71 84.77 -2.42 31.36
C GLN A 71 84.01 -3.61 31.95
N PRO A 72 84.64 -4.77 32.17
CA PRO A 72 83.97 -5.90 32.78
C PRO A 72 83.68 -5.67 34.26
N GLN A 73 82.46 -5.97 34.68
CA GLN A 73 82.08 -6.00 36.10
C GLN A 73 81.56 -7.38 36.46
N CYS A 74 82.15 -8.01 37.49
CA CYS A 74 81.61 -9.25 38.04
C CYS A 74 80.90 -8.99 39.37
N TYR A 75 79.70 -9.55 39.49
CA TYR A 75 78.89 -9.47 40.68
C TYR A 75 78.41 -10.87 41.09
N HIS A 76 79.05 -11.46 42.10
CA HIS A 76 78.70 -12.79 42.64
C HIS A 76 78.55 -13.89 41.56
N GLY A 77 79.44 -13.89 40.57
CA GLY A 77 79.42 -14.86 39.47
C GLY A 77 78.63 -14.46 38.23
N LEU A 78 77.94 -13.32 38.24
CA LEU A 78 77.31 -12.74 37.04
C LEU A 78 78.24 -11.72 36.38
N CYS A 79 78.44 -11.84 35.06
CA CYS A 79 79.17 -10.86 34.26
C CYS A 79 78.21 -9.78 33.77
N LEU A 80 78.56 -8.52 34.00
CA LEU A 80 77.80 -7.34 33.59
C LEU A 80 78.71 -6.39 32.80
N VAL A 81 78.10 -5.68 31.86
CA VAL A 81 78.72 -4.52 31.20
C VAL A 81 78.82 -3.39 32.23
N GLY A 82 80.03 -2.91 32.49
CA GLY A 82 80.30 -1.78 33.37
C GLY A 82 80.23 -0.45 32.62
N ALA A 83 81.32 0.31 32.64
CA ALA A 83 81.42 1.54 31.86
C ALA A 83 81.85 1.26 30.42
N CYS A 84 81.14 1.82 29.43
CA CYS A 84 81.56 1.79 28.05
C CYS A 84 82.76 2.70 27.78
N GLN A 85 83.57 2.33 26.78
CA GLN A 85 84.59 3.20 26.19
C GLN A 85 83.90 4.40 25.52
N GLY A 86 84.51 5.59 25.59
CA GLY A 86 83.91 6.78 24.98
C GLY A 86 83.58 6.59 23.49
N GLY A 87 82.35 6.91 23.11
CA GLY A 87 81.80 6.69 21.76
C GLY A 87 81.11 5.34 21.56
N TRP A 88 81.11 4.46 22.57
CA TRP A 88 80.43 3.16 22.54
C TRP A 88 79.33 3.11 23.60
N PHE A 89 78.22 2.46 23.25
CA PHE A 89 77.03 2.31 24.07
C PHE A 89 76.59 0.84 24.06
N ASP A 90 76.03 0.39 25.17
CA ASP A 90 75.38 -0.92 25.32
C ASP A 90 73.89 -0.74 25.00
N ALA A 91 73.49 -1.07 23.77
CA ALA A 91 72.16 -0.80 23.26
C ALA A 91 71.18 -1.94 23.56
N ASN A 92 71.67 -3.18 23.64
CA ASN A 92 70.85 -4.37 23.83
C ASN A 92 70.90 -4.93 25.27
N GLY A 93 71.80 -4.46 26.13
CA GLY A 93 71.96 -4.88 27.52
C GLY A 93 72.62 -6.25 27.71
N LEU A 94 73.24 -6.80 26.67
CA LEU A 94 73.85 -8.13 26.69
C LEU A 94 75.34 -8.03 26.98
N TYR A 95 75.79 -8.77 27.99
CA TYR A 95 77.21 -8.77 28.34
C TYR A 95 78.11 -9.47 27.31
N GLN A 96 77.57 -10.17 26.30
CA GLN A 96 78.36 -11.06 25.44
C GLN A 96 79.11 -10.32 24.33
N ASP A 97 78.56 -9.19 23.89
CA ASP A 97 79.07 -8.29 22.86
C ASP A 97 79.63 -6.98 23.44
N GLY A 98 79.45 -6.74 24.75
CA GLY A 98 80.07 -5.62 25.45
C GLY A 98 79.31 -4.33 25.23
N CYS A 99 80.00 -3.24 24.88
CA CYS A 99 79.32 -2.05 24.35
C CYS A 99 79.48 -2.07 22.84
N GLU A 100 78.41 -2.40 22.15
CA GLU A 100 78.37 -2.84 20.76
C GLU A 100 78.00 -1.72 19.77
N TYR A 101 77.46 -0.62 20.27
CA TYR A 101 76.93 0.46 19.44
C TYR A 101 77.86 1.67 19.43
N GLU A 102 78.56 1.90 18.30
CA GLU A 102 79.36 3.10 18.10
C GLU A 102 78.45 4.28 17.70
N CYS A 103 78.35 5.29 18.56
CA CYS A 103 77.46 6.44 18.35
C CYS A 103 78.03 7.72 18.96
N THR A 104 77.68 8.86 18.36
CA THR A 104 78.02 10.18 18.89
C THR A 104 76.75 10.88 19.33
N GLN A 105 76.54 10.92 20.65
CA GLN A 105 75.40 11.60 21.23
C GLN A 105 75.34 13.04 20.72
N SER A 106 74.21 13.40 20.12
CA SER A 106 73.98 14.70 19.50
C SER A 106 72.67 15.28 20.04
N ASN A 107 72.42 16.57 19.80
CA ASN A 107 71.23 17.28 20.31
C ASN A 107 70.94 17.11 21.82
N GLY A 108 71.97 16.85 22.63
CA GLY A 108 71.80 16.63 24.08
C GLY A 108 71.10 15.32 24.45
N GLY A 109 71.03 14.34 23.54
CA GLY A 109 70.36 13.06 23.76
C GLY A 109 68.85 13.09 23.55
N VAL A 110 68.36 14.04 22.74
CA VAL A 110 66.94 14.13 22.37
C VAL A 110 66.84 13.89 20.88
N GLU A 111 66.04 12.91 20.49
CA GLU A 111 65.79 12.56 19.09
C GLU A 111 65.24 13.77 18.30
N VAL A 112 65.79 13.98 17.11
CA VAL A 112 65.33 14.92 16.06
C VAL A 112 65.29 14.14 14.75
N CYS A 113 64.32 14.42 13.87
CA CYS A 113 64.18 13.73 12.58
C CYS A 113 65.32 14.04 11.59
N ASP A 114 66.54 13.61 11.89
CA ASP A 114 67.73 13.81 11.08
C ASP A 114 68.40 12.48 10.68
N GLN A 115 67.75 11.36 10.98
CA GLN A 115 68.22 9.99 10.74
C GLN A 115 69.49 9.64 11.53
N ILE A 116 69.73 10.35 12.64
CA ILE A 116 70.82 10.09 13.57
C ILE A 116 70.20 9.68 14.91
N ASP A 117 70.67 8.57 15.47
CA ASP A 117 70.35 8.18 16.84
C ASP A 117 71.03 9.18 17.80
N ASN A 118 70.26 10.14 18.33
CA ASN A 118 70.79 11.26 19.09
C ASN A 118 71.06 10.88 20.54
N ASP A 119 70.33 9.91 21.09
CA ASP A 119 70.46 9.40 22.46
C ASP A 119 71.31 8.13 22.59
N CYS A 120 71.69 7.55 21.45
CA CYS A 120 72.51 6.36 21.27
C CYS A 120 71.89 5.08 21.86
N ASN A 121 70.56 4.95 21.83
CA ASN A 121 69.85 3.78 22.36
C ASN A 121 69.76 2.58 21.39
N GLY A 122 70.29 2.73 20.17
CA GLY A 122 70.28 1.72 19.11
C GLY A 122 69.08 1.82 18.15
N LYS A 123 68.25 2.86 18.27
CA LYS A 123 67.14 3.14 17.37
C LYS A 123 67.24 4.58 16.89
N VAL A 124 67.06 4.75 15.59
CA VAL A 124 67.07 6.06 14.95
C VAL A 124 65.66 6.65 15.01
N ASP A 125 65.55 7.90 15.46
CA ASP A 125 64.32 8.69 15.42
C ASP A 125 63.14 8.03 16.20
N ASP A 126 63.38 7.41 17.36
CA ASP A 126 62.35 6.64 18.09
C ASP A 126 61.59 7.42 19.19
N GLY A 127 61.89 8.71 19.34
CA GLY A 127 61.28 9.61 20.32
C GLY A 127 59.98 10.31 19.91
N PHE A 128 59.34 9.89 18.83
CA PHE A 128 58.16 10.57 18.24
C PHE A 128 56.88 9.73 18.35
N ASP A 129 55.75 10.42 18.54
CA ASP A 129 54.43 9.78 18.49
C ASP A 129 53.97 9.65 17.03
N LEU A 130 54.24 8.49 16.43
CA LEU A 130 53.90 8.24 15.03
C LEU A 130 52.40 7.93 14.81
N GLU A 131 51.60 7.79 15.86
CA GLU A 131 50.20 7.39 15.77
C GLU A 131 49.23 8.57 15.92
N SER A 132 49.66 9.65 16.60
CA SER A 132 48.81 10.81 16.86
C SER A 132 49.44 12.17 16.57
N ASP A 133 50.77 12.26 16.41
CA ASP A 133 51.42 13.52 16.06
C ASP A 133 51.27 13.84 14.56
N VAL A 134 50.55 14.92 14.27
CA VAL A 134 50.34 15.42 12.91
C VAL A 134 51.64 15.87 12.24
N LEU A 135 52.73 16.11 12.98
CA LEU A 135 54.03 16.49 12.41
C LEU A 135 54.93 15.28 12.12
N ASN A 136 54.60 14.09 12.64
CA ASN A 136 55.43 12.89 12.58
C ASN A 136 54.61 11.64 12.23
N CYS A 137 53.55 11.79 11.44
CA CYS A 137 52.54 10.75 11.30
C CYS A 137 53.00 9.55 10.49
N GLY A 138 53.00 8.35 11.06
CA GLY A 138 53.48 7.12 10.43
C GLY A 138 55.01 7.04 10.26
N SER A 139 55.71 8.17 10.15
CA SER A 139 57.16 8.28 10.12
C SER A 139 57.60 9.67 10.58
N CYS A 140 58.80 9.76 11.16
CA CYS A 140 59.42 11.02 11.59
C CYS A 140 59.39 12.08 10.46
N GLY A 141 58.94 13.30 10.78
CA GLY A 141 58.90 14.44 9.87
C GLY A 141 57.81 14.39 8.79
N ASN A 142 56.92 13.39 8.83
CA ASN A 142 55.78 13.32 7.93
C ASN A 142 54.63 14.20 8.43
N GLU A 143 54.67 15.48 8.05
CA GLU A 143 53.64 16.47 8.38
C GLU A 143 52.36 16.25 7.56
N CYS A 144 51.25 16.05 8.24
CA CYS A 144 49.93 15.96 7.63
C CYS A 144 49.42 17.34 7.23
N VAL A 145 49.32 17.57 5.93
CA VAL A 145 48.72 18.79 5.36
C VAL A 145 47.23 18.55 5.12
N ALA A 146 46.38 19.38 5.71
CA ALA A 146 44.95 19.32 5.45
C ALA A 146 44.55 20.07 4.16
N PRO A 147 43.57 19.54 3.42
CA PRO A 147 42.95 20.25 2.29
C PRO A 147 42.07 21.42 2.78
N SER A 148 41.40 22.08 1.83
CA SER A 148 40.58 23.26 2.15
C SER A 148 39.48 22.91 3.16
N ASN A 149 39.27 23.82 4.11
CA ASN A 149 38.26 23.71 5.18
C ASN A 149 38.30 22.43 6.01
N ALA A 150 39.44 21.77 6.10
CA ALA A 150 39.66 20.61 6.95
C ALA A 150 40.77 20.86 7.98
N SER A 151 40.81 20.02 9.01
CA SER A 151 41.89 19.95 10.00
C SER A 151 42.61 18.61 9.88
N PRO A 152 43.96 18.56 9.91
CA PRO A 152 44.69 17.32 9.73
C PRO A 152 44.61 16.46 10.99
N VAL A 153 44.56 15.15 10.82
CA VAL A 153 44.55 14.16 11.90
C VAL A 153 45.51 13.05 11.55
N CYS A 154 46.40 12.70 12.49
CA CYS A 154 47.19 11.48 12.38
C CYS A 154 46.40 10.31 12.95
N THR A 155 46.40 9.19 12.22
CA THR A 155 45.81 7.92 12.67
C THR A 155 46.80 6.79 12.40
N PRO A 156 46.59 5.57 12.95
CA PRO A 156 47.40 4.40 12.59
C PRO A 156 47.38 4.05 11.09
N ALA A 157 46.42 4.57 10.32
CA ALA A 157 46.35 4.41 8.86
C ALA A 157 47.15 5.48 8.09
N GLY A 158 47.78 6.44 8.77
CA GLY A 158 48.50 7.57 8.19
C GLY A 158 47.76 8.90 8.34
N CYS A 159 48.19 9.88 7.55
CA CYS A 159 47.57 11.21 7.51
C CYS A 159 46.14 11.16 6.98
N ASN A 160 45.22 11.74 7.72
CA ASN A 160 43.82 11.91 7.37
C ASN A 160 43.38 13.34 7.73
N PHE A 161 42.11 13.68 7.52
CA PHE A 161 41.54 14.96 7.91
C PHE A 161 40.13 14.80 8.48
N VAL A 162 39.68 15.84 9.18
CA VAL A 162 38.29 16.01 9.59
C VAL A 162 37.80 17.36 9.12
N CYS A 163 36.54 17.44 8.70
CA CYS A 163 35.98 18.71 8.27
C CYS A 163 35.86 19.70 9.42
N ASN A 164 36.21 20.96 9.12
CA ASN A 164 35.98 22.05 10.05
C ASN A 164 34.47 22.23 10.26
N SER A 165 34.09 22.79 11.40
CA SER A 165 32.67 23.02 11.71
C SER A 165 31.97 23.80 10.59
N GLY A 166 30.82 23.29 10.14
CA GLY A 166 30.04 23.88 9.06
C GLY A 166 30.56 23.58 7.65
N HIS A 167 31.45 22.59 7.51
CA HIS A 167 31.92 22.10 6.22
C HIS A 167 31.76 20.59 6.12
N TRP A 168 31.56 20.09 4.90
CA TRP A 168 31.34 18.67 4.59
C TRP A 168 32.08 18.30 3.31
N ASP A 169 32.58 17.06 3.27
CA ASP A 169 33.22 16.43 2.12
C ASP A 169 32.14 15.73 1.31
N ILE A 170 31.72 16.36 0.21
CA ILE A 170 30.60 15.90 -0.61
C ILE A 170 31.05 14.80 -1.57
N ASP A 171 32.20 14.92 -2.23
CA ASP A 171 32.59 13.93 -3.24
C ASP A 171 33.55 12.83 -2.73
N GLY A 172 33.90 12.87 -1.44
CA GLY A 172 34.82 11.93 -0.79
C GLY A 172 36.24 12.03 -1.33
N ASN A 173 36.58 13.11 -2.03
CA ASN A 173 37.87 13.26 -2.67
C ASN A 173 38.89 13.85 -1.69
N PRO A 174 39.96 13.11 -1.37
CA PRO A 174 40.94 13.59 -0.40
C PRO A 174 41.75 14.82 -0.86
N ASP A 175 41.73 15.14 -2.16
CA ASP A 175 42.54 16.24 -2.73
C ASP A 175 41.89 17.63 -2.57
N ASN A 176 40.57 17.74 -2.50
CA ASN A 176 39.83 19.00 -2.38
C ASN A 176 39.22 19.22 -0.98
N GLY A 177 39.07 18.16 -0.18
CA GLY A 177 38.67 18.27 1.22
C GLY A 177 37.20 18.64 1.39
N CYS A 178 36.88 19.43 2.41
CA CYS A 178 35.50 19.74 2.78
C CYS A 178 34.98 20.97 2.02
N GLU A 179 34.47 20.72 0.83
CA GLU A 179 34.12 21.70 -0.19
C GLU A 179 32.74 22.35 0.01
N SER A 180 31.85 21.73 0.78
CA SER A 180 30.47 22.21 0.96
C SER A 180 30.25 22.93 2.27
N GLU A 181 29.50 24.04 2.23
CA GLU A 181 28.99 24.77 3.41
C GLU A 181 27.45 24.72 3.51
N THR A 182 26.78 24.03 2.57
CA THR A 182 25.33 24.10 2.38
C THR A 182 24.59 22.82 2.76
N CYS A 183 25.26 21.67 2.79
CA CYS A 183 24.65 20.43 3.26
C CYS A 183 24.69 20.38 4.78
N THR A 184 23.62 19.99 5.45
CA THR A 184 23.63 19.81 6.92
C THR A 184 23.07 18.42 7.19
N PRO A 185 23.85 17.50 7.79
CA PRO A 185 23.39 16.16 8.02
C PRO A 185 22.09 16.15 8.81
N THR A 186 21.12 15.43 8.26
CA THR A 186 19.79 15.26 8.84
C THR A 186 19.55 13.77 9.04
N ALA A 187 18.50 13.39 9.77
CA ALA A 187 18.21 11.98 10.10
C ALA A 187 19.36 11.15 10.74
N GLY A 188 20.42 11.81 11.24
CA GLY A 188 21.60 11.14 11.81
C GLY A 188 22.63 10.70 10.77
N GLY A 189 22.60 11.24 9.54
CA GLY A 189 23.47 10.82 8.44
C GLY A 189 23.02 9.51 7.80
N VAL A 190 21.70 9.28 7.77
CA VAL A 190 21.09 8.13 7.12
C VAL A 190 20.03 8.67 6.19
N GLU A 191 20.12 8.29 4.92
CA GLU A 191 19.16 8.69 3.91
C GLU A 191 17.72 8.26 4.26
N ILE A 192 16.82 9.23 4.19
CA ILE A 192 15.38 9.08 4.26
C ILE A 192 14.77 9.76 3.04
N CYS A 193 13.62 9.27 2.58
CA CYS A 193 12.97 9.81 1.37
C CYS A 193 12.35 11.19 1.65
N ASP A 194 13.19 12.23 1.69
CA ASP A 194 12.80 13.62 1.96
C ASP A 194 13.37 14.62 0.94
N LEU A 195 13.96 14.13 -0.14
CA LEU A 195 14.56 14.91 -1.23
C LEU A 195 15.74 15.77 -0.75
N ARG A 196 16.45 15.30 0.26
CA ARG A 196 17.66 15.92 0.78
C ARG A 196 18.78 14.89 0.84
N ASP A 197 19.98 15.41 0.78
CA ASP A 197 21.22 14.69 1.07
C ASP A 197 21.37 14.70 2.60
N ASN A 198 21.04 13.58 3.26
CA ASN A 198 21.01 13.50 4.72
C ASN A 198 22.38 13.17 5.32
N ASP A 199 23.27 12.52 4.58
CA ASP A 199 24.63 12.17 4.99
C ASP A 199 25.75 13.05 4.40
N CYS A 200 25.38 13.92 3.45
CA CYS A 200 26.23 14.88 2.76
C CYS A 200 27.28 14.27 1.83
N ASP A 201 26.96 13.16 1.14
CA ASP A 201 27.82 12.51 0.13
C ASP A 201 27.57 12.98 -1.32
N GLY A 202 26.73 14.00 -1.51
CA GLY A 202 26.46 14.60 -2.81
C GLY A 202 25.41 13.92 -3.65
N PHE A 203 24.87 12.80 -3.18
CA PHE A 203 23.69 12.18 -3.75
C PHE A 203 22.47 12.54 -2.89
N VAL A 204 21.27 12.31 -3.45
CA VAL A 204 20.02 12.66 -2.77
C VAL A 204 19.16 11.41 -2.75
N ASP A 205 18.77 11.00 -1.54
CA ASP A 205 17.97 9.82 -1.28
C ASP A 205 18.59 8.55 -1.92
N GLU A 206 19.93 8.43 -1.95
CA GLU A 206 20.63 7.21 -2.33
C GLU A 206 20.52 6.14 -1.24
N ASP A 207 20.89 4.90 -1.57
CA ASP A 207 20.77 3.74 -0.68
C ASP A 207 19.35 3.50 -0.08
N ILE A 208 18.34 4.22 -0.58
CA ILE A 208 16.93 3.98 -0.31
C ILE A 208 16.32 3.11 -1.41
N VAL A 209 15.50 2.17 -0.97
CA VAL A 209 14.66 1.36 -1.84
C VAL A 209 13.52 2.23 -2.41
N LYS A 210 13.55 2.55 -3.70
CA LYS A 210 12.59 3.46 -4.39
C LYS A 210 11.45 2.77 -5.15
N ASP A 211 11.09 1.56 -4.73
CA ASP A 211 10.05 0.72 -5.34
C ASP A 211 8.96 0.29 -4.34
N THR A 212 8.86 0.98 -3.20
CA THR A 212 7.78 0.79 -2.21
C THR A 212 6.71 1.86 -2.35
N ALA A 213 5.54 1.66 -1.75
CA ALA A 213 4.45 2.64 -1.78
C ALA A 213 4.86 3.94 -1.06
N GLU A 214 5.74 3.88 -0.06
CA GLU A 214 6.17 5.01 0.74
C GLU A 214 7.33 5.81 0.14
N SER A 215 7.98 5.30 -0.91
CA SER A 215 9.23 5.84 -1.48
C SER A 215 9.28 5.75 -3.01
N CYS A 216 8.14 5.85 -3.69
CA CYS A 216 8.03 5.45 -5.08
C CYS A 216 8.77 6.39 -6.05
N GLY A 217 9.64 5.81 -6.86
CA GLY A 217 10.31 6.52 -7.95
C GLY A 217 11.37 7.51 -7.48
N LEU A 218 11.90 8.27 -8.43
CA LEU A 218 13.04 9.18 -8.19
C LEU A 218 12.70 10.35 -7.27
N LEU A 219 11.42 10.67 -7.13
CA LEU A 219 10.93 11.78 -6.31
C LEU A 219 10.36 11.30 -4.96
N CYS A 220 10.55 10.02 -4.61
CA CYS A 220 10.04 9.45 -3.36
C CYS A 220 8.53 9.71 -3.16
N ASP A 221 7.73 9.51 -4.21
CA ASP A 221 6.28 9.72 -4.13
C ASP A 221 5.67 8.73 -3.13
N ASN A 222 4.83 9.24 -2.22
CA ASN A 222 4.02 8.40 -1.36
C ASN A 222 2.71 8.06 -2.08
N CYS A 223 2.60 6.79 -2.49
CA CYS A 223 1.42 6.24 -3.16
C CYS A 223 0.29 6.05 -2.15
N ASN A 224 -0.43 7.13 -1.85
CA ASN A 224 -1.59 7.11 -0.99
C ASN A 224 -2.82 7.61 -1.75
N PHE A 225 -3.64 6.67 -2.23
CA PHE A 225 -4.91 6.98 -2.87
C PHE A 225 -6.06 6.58 -1.94
N PRO A 226 -7.08 7.44 -1.75
CA PRO A 226 -8.20 7.13 -0.87
C PRO A 226 -8.87 5.79 -1.19
N ASN A 227 -9.23 5.04 -0.15
CA ASN A 227 -9.97 3.78 -0.22
C ASN A 227 -9.38 2.71 -1.16
N SER A 228 -8.06 2.64 -1.31
CA SER A 228 -7.41 1.70 -2.21
C SER A 228 -6.20 1.01 -1.57
N GLU A 229 -5.85 -0.16 -2.12
CA GLU A 229 -4.51 -0.72 -1.99
C GLU A 229 -3.63 -0.16 -3.12
N SER A 230 -2.51 0.45 -2.74
CA SER A 230 -1.61 1.14 -3.66
C SER A 230 -0.22 0.50 -3.69
N ALA A 231 0.49 0.66 -4.79
CA ALA A 231 1.85 0.18 -4.94
C ALA A 231 2.68 1.07 -5.86
N CYS A 232 4.00 0.84 -5.84
CA CYS A 232 4.93 1.42 -6.79
C CYS A 232 5.25 0.40 -7.89
N GLU A 233 4.86 0.69 -9.13
CA GLU A 233 5.23 -0.12 -10.28
C GLU A 233 6.08 0.70 -11.25
N ASN A 234 7.31 0.24 -11.50
CA ASN A 234 8.27 0.92 -12.38
C ASN A 234 8.48 2.41 -12.03
N GLY A 235 8.53 2.73 -10.73
CA GLY A 235 8.72 4.10 -10.24
C GLY A 235 7.50 5.01 -10.43
N LYS A 236 6.28 4.43 -10.53
CA LYS A 236 5.02 5.18 -10.59
C LYS A 236 4.00 4.59 -9.63
N CYS A 237 3.26 5.48 -8.97
CA CYS A 237 2.15 5.06 -8.13
C CYS A 237 0.98 4.51 -8.96
N VAL A 238 0.51 3.34 -8.55
CA VAL A 238 -0.64 2.64 -9.11
C VAL A 238 -1.60 2.22 -8.01
N ILE A 239 -2.89 2.20 -8.35
CA ILE A 239 -3.94 1.55 -7.56
C ILE A 239 -3.93 0.08 -7.97
N LEU A 240 -3.73 -0.84 -7.04
CA LEU A 240 -3.77 -2.28 -7.28
C LEU A 240 -5.21 -2.81 -7.21
N SER A 241 -5.94 -2.37 -6.20
CA SER A 241 -7.30 -2.77 -5.91
C SER A 241 -8.00 -1.69 -5.08
N CYS A 242 -9.33 -1.68 -5.13
CA CYS A 242 -10.11 -0.91 -4.17
C CYS A 242 -10.26 -1.69 -2.86
N LEU A 243 -10.38 -0.97 -1.75
CA LEU A 243 -10.79 -1.57 -0.48
C LEU A 243 -12.20 -2.14 -0.60
N ASP A 244 -12.54 -3.05 0.32
CA ASP A 244 -13.88 -3.65 0.39
C ASP A 244 -14.97 -2.58 0.34
N ASP A 245 -16.02 -2.88 -0.42
CA ASP A 245 -17.18 -2.00 -0.65
C ASP A 245 -16.84 -0.67 -1.36
N CYS A 246 -15.66 -0.48 -1.94
CA CYS A 246 -15.31 0.72 -2.71
C CYS A 246 -15.01 0.42 -4.18
N GLN A 247 -15.34 1.37 -5.07
CA GLN A 247 -15.14 1.28 -6.51
C GLN A 247 -14.53 2.58 -7.05
N ASP A 248 -13.72 2.44 -8.10
CA ASP A 248 -13.21 3.54 -8.93
C ASP A 248 -14.13 3.67 -10.16
N LEU A 249 -15.04 4.66 -10.14
CA LEU A 249 -16.05 4.81 -11.19
C LEU A 249 -15.55 5.65 -12.36
N ASN A 250 -14.62 6.56 -12.12
CA ASN A 250 -14.16 7.54 -13.10
C ASN A 250 -12.75 7.25 -13.67
N GLY A 251 -11.98 6.36 -13.05
CA GLY A 251 -10.59 6.02 -13.41
C GLY A 251 -9.56 7.08 -13.05
N GLU A 252 -9.94 8.09 -12.27
CA GLU A 252 -9.10 9.21 -11.87
C GLU A 252 -8.30 8.84 -10.62
N LYS A 253 -6.97 8.84 -10.76
CA LYS A 253 -6.10 8.42 -9.65
C LYS A 253 -6.13 9.36 -8.45
N SER A 254 -6.56 10.61 -8.62
CA SER A 254 -6.45 11.64 -7.59
C SER A 254 -7.38 11.43 -6.40
N ASP A 255 -8.52 10.82 -6.63
CA ASP A 255 -9.60 10.56 -5.68
C ASP A 255 -9.68 9.08 -5.27
N GLY A 256 -8.89 8.21 -5.91
CA GLY A 256 -8.76 6.81 -5.52
C GLY A 256 -10.00 6.01 -5.88
N CYS A 257 -10.45 5.16 -4.98
CA CYS A 257 -11.74 4.48 -5.13
C CYS A 257 -12.81 5.31 -4.44
N GLU A 258 -13.43 6.22 -5.19
CA GLU A 258 -14.23 7.31 -4.69
C GLU A 258 -15.62 6.88 -4.22
N TYR A 259 -16.12 5.75 -4.72
CA TYR A 259 -17.49 5.33 -4.48
C TYR A 259 -17.56 4.12 -3.55
N CYS A 260 -17.90 4.35 -2.29
CA CYS A 260 -18.04 3.28 -1.30
C CYS A 260 -19.49 3.01 -0.94
N CYS A 261 -19.97 1.81 -1.26
CA CYS A 261 -21.27 1.29 -0.87
C CYS A 261 -21.25 -0.23 -0.69
N THR A 262 -22.13 -0.72 0.17
CA THR A 262 -22.31 -2.15 0.39
C THR A 262 -23.44 -2.64 -0.52
N PRO A 263 -23.18 -3.61 -1.43
CA PRO A 263 -24.22 -4.15 -2.29
C PRO A 263 -25.41 -4.68 -1.49
N THR A 264 -26.60 -4.33 -1.94
CA THR A 264 -27.87 -4.75 -1.33
C THR A 264 -28.69 -5.53 -2.35
N ALA A 265 -29.77 -6.19 -1.93
CA ALA A 265 -30.61 -7.03 -2.82
C ALA A 265 -29.89 -8.08 -3.68
N GLY A 266 -28.64 -8.45 -3.34
CA GLY A 266 -27.81 -9.36 -4.13
C GLY A 266 -27.17 -8.71 -5.37
N GLY A 267 -27.04 -7.38 -5.41
CA GLY A 267 -26.51 -6.62 -6.54
C GLY A 267 -27.51 -6.47 -7.69
N VAL A 268 -28.81 -6.55 -7.39
CA VAL A 268 -29.88 -6.34 -8.36
C VAL A 268 -30.67 -5.13 -7.92
N GLU A 269 -30.74 -4.13 -8.79
CA GLU A 269 -31.53 -2.93 -8.55
C GLU A 269 -32.99 -3.28 -8.22
N ILE A 270 -33.52 -2.55 -7.23
CA ILE A 270 -34.93 -2.49 -6.86
C ILE A 270 -35.28 -1.04 -6.61
N CYS A 271 -36.53 -0.63 -6.83
CA CYS A 271 -36.97 0.75 -6.65
C CYS A 271 -37.06 1.17 -5.17
N ASP A 272 -35.93 1.26 -4.48
CA ASP A 272 -35.83 1.70 -3.09
C ASP A 272 -34.96 2.97 -2.92
N ASN A 273 -34.49 3.55 -4.03
CA ASN A 273 -33.55 4.68 -4.09
C ASN A 273 -32.19 4.36 -3.47
N ILE A 274 -31.77 3.09 -3.53
CA ILE A 274 -30.44 2.64 -3.13
C ILE A 274 -29.79 2.02 -4.34
N ASP A 275 -28.55 2.41 -4.62
CA ASP A 275 -27.69 1.72 -5.58
C ASP A 275 -27.34 0.33 -5.01
N ASN A 276 -28.04 -0.69 -5.51
CA ASN A 276 -27.95 -2.03 -4.95
C ASN A 276 -26.73 -2.79 -5.51
N ASP A 277 -26.28 -2.46 -6.72
CA ASP A 277 -25.15 -3.08 -7.40
C ASP A 277 -23.83 -2.29 -7.31
N CYS A 278 -23.90 -1.11 -6.71
CA CYS A 278 -22.78 -0.22 -6.44
C CYS A 278 -22.10 0.38 -7.69
N ASN A 279 -22.82 0.54 -8.80
CA ASN A 279 -22.27 1.07 -10.05
C ASN A 279 -22.31 2.61 -10.16
N GLY A 280 -22.84 3.30 -9.15
CA GLY A 280 -22.94 4.76 -9.09
C GLY A 280 -24.22 5.34 -9.69
N LEU A 281 -25.13 4.48 -10.15
CA LEU A 281 -26.48 4.84 -10.58
C LEU A 281 -27.48 4.26 -9.58
N VAL A 282 -28.62 4.93 -9.45
CA VAL A 282 -29.66 4.53 -8.50
C VAL A 282 -30.87 4.09 -9.30
N ASP A 283 -31.36 2.89 -9.01
CA ASP A 283 -32.56 2.28 -9.59
C ASP A 283 -32.53 2.23 -11.15
N GLU A 284 -31.35 2.09 -11.78
CA GLU A 284 -31.24 2.14 -13.22
C GLU A 284 -31.79 0.88 -13.92
N GLY A 285 -32.30 1.07 -15.14
CA GLY A 285 -32.95 -0.01 -15.88
C GLY A 285 -34.31 -0.43 -15.31
N LEU A 286 -34.81 0.24 -14.27
CA LEU A 286 -36.13 0.03 -13.70
C LEU A 286 -37.08 1.21 -13.95
N LEU A 287 -38.37 0.89 -14.05
CA LEU A 287 -39.44 1.86 -14.03
C LEU A 287 -40.05 1.92 -12.62
N CYS A 288 -39.72 2.94 -11.85
CA CYS A 288 -40.14 3.03 -10.44
C CYS A 288 -41.48 3.71 -10.20
N SER A 289 -42.10 4.30 -11.23
CA SER A 289 -43.42 4.89 -11.14
C SER A 289 -44.13 4.91 -12.48
N CYS A 290 -45.46 5.01 -12.43
CA CYS A 290 -46.29 5.09 -13.61
C CYS A 290 -46.97 6.44 -13.77
N PRO A 291 -47.27 6.85 -15.02
CA PRO A 291 -48.22 7.93 -15.27
C PRO A 291 -49.57 7.65 -14.59
N GLU A 292 -50.34 8.72 -14.33
CA GLU A 292 -51.67 8.62 -13.75
C GLU A 292 -52.57 7.67 -14.57
N ASN A 293 -53.38 6.86 -13.86
CA ASN A 293 -54.27 5.84 -14.43
C ASN A 293 -53.57 4.67 -15.14
N MET A 294 -52.32 4.38 -14.78
CA MET A 294 -51.62 3.15 -15.15
C MET A 294 -51.13 2.42 -13.89
N VAL A 295 -50.92 1.12 -14.00
CA VAL A 295 -50.30 0.30 -12.95
C VAL A 295 -48.94 -0.21 -13.38
N LEU A 296 -48.00 -0.22 -12.44
CA LEU A 296 -46.64 -0.71 -12.62
C LEU A 296 -46.61 -2.24 -12.54
N ILE A 297 -46.00 -2.87 -13.54
CA ILE A 297 -45.87 -4.31 -13.64
C ILE A 297 -44.39 -4.68 -13.47
N ASP A 298 -44.08 -5.25 -12.30
CA ASP A 298 -42.76 -5.76 -11.92
C ASP A 298 -41.60 -4.79 -12.15
N SER A 299 -41.84 -3.48 -12.02
CA SER A 299 -40.86 -2.41 -12.30
C SER A 299 -40.31 -2.40 -13.74
N LEU A 300 -41.01 -3.03 -14.70
CA LEU A 300 -40.58 -3.12 -16.10
C LEU A 300 -41.35 -2.19 -17.03
N TYR A 301 -42.67 -2.13 -16.86
CA TYR A 301 -43.55 -1.30 -17.69
C TYR A 301 -44.84 -0.99 -16.93
N CYS A 302 -45.54 0.03 -17.40
CA CYS A 302 -46.85 0.41 -16.94
C CYS A 302 -47.90 -0.03 -17.95
N ILE A 303 -49.10 -0.37 -17.47
CA ILE A 303 -50.26 -0.67 -18.31
C ILE A 303 -51.48 0.13 -17.84
N ASP A 304 -52.30 0.58 -18.78
CA ASP A 304 -53.56 1.28 -18.50
C ASP A 304 -54.49 0.44 -17.60
N ILE A 305 -55.05 1.07 -16.55
CA ILE A 305 -55.94 0.41 -15.58
C ILE A 305 -57.20 -0.11 -16.27
N TYR A 306 -57.86 0.74 -17.06
CA TYR A 306 -59.08 0.45 -17.82
C TYR A 306 -58.79 0.42 -19.32
N GLU A 307 -59.71 -0.17 -20.10
CA GLU A 307 -59.72 -0.06 -21.55
C GLU A 307 -59.65 1.41 -22.00
N ALA A 308 -58.96 1.66 -23.12
CA ALA A 308 -58.80 2.99 -23.66
C ALA A 308 -60.16 3.61 -24.01
N SER A 309 -60.31 4.89 -23.68
CA SER A 309 -61.46 5.71 -24.01
C SER A 309 -61.01 7.00 -24.70
N ARG A 310 -61.94 7.66 -25.38
CA ARG A 310 -61.70 8.97 -26.00
C ARG A 310 -61.66 10.08 -24.94
N PRO A 311 -60.96 11.19 -25.19
CA PRO A 311 -60.91 12.32 -24.27
C PRO A 311 -62.29 12.89 -23.91
N ASP A 312 -63.22 12.89 -24.87
CA ASP A 312 -64.59 13.38 -24.74
C ASP A 312 -65.62 12.26 -24.40
N ALA A 313 -65.15 11.05 -24.06
CA ALA A 313 -66.03 9.95 -23.67
C ALA A 313 -66.75 10.26 -22.34
N THR A 314 -67.99 9.78 -22.24
CA THR A 314 -68.83 9.88 -21.04
C THR A 314 -69.48 8.52 -20.77
N ALA A 315 -70.19 8.38 -19.66
CA ALA A 315 -70.97 7.18 -19.38
C ALA A 315 -72.02 6.85 -20.47
N ALA A 316 -72.51 7.87 -21.18
CA ALA A 316 -73.58 7.75 -22.17
C ALA A 316 -73.08 7.73 -23.63
N ASN A 317 -71.88 8.24 -23.92
CA ASN A 317 -71.37 8.39 -25.27
C ASN A 317 -69.87 8.04 -25.34
N ALA A 318 -69.47 7.27 -26.35
CA ALA A 318 -68.08 6.86 -26.55
C ALA A 318 -67.14 8.03 -26.92
N GLY A 319 -67.68 9.17 -27.34
CA GLY A 319 -66.91 10.32 -27.81
C GLY A 319 -66.60 10.26 -29.31
N ILE A 320 -66.07 11.35 -29.86
CA ILE A 320 -65.61 11.46 -31.25
C ILE A 320 -64.18 12.00 -31.38
N ASP A 321 -63.58 12.46 -30.28
CA ASP A 321 -62.21 12.97 -30.29
C ASP A 321 -61.22 11.80 -30.48
N ASN A 322 -60.46 11.84 -31.59
CA ASN A 322 -59.44 10.85 -31.96
C ASN A 322 -58.01 11.34 -31.63
N SER A 323 -57.85 12.48 -30.95
CA SER A 323 -56.57 13.15 -30.79
C SER A 323 -55.56 12.35 -29.95
N ARG A 324 -56.06 11.57 -28.99
CA ARG A 324 -55.29 10.70 -28.09
C ARG A 324 -56.25 9.74 -27.39
N CYS A 325 -55.74 8.74 -26.68
CA CYS A 325 -56.52 7.93 -25.77
C CYS A 325 -56.30 8.34 -24.30
N GLN A 326 -57.18 7.86 -23.43
CA GLN A 326 -57.05 7.95 -21.98
C GLN A 326 -57.61 6.69 -21.32
N SER A 327 -57.09 6.33 -20.16
CA SER A 327 -57.62 5.26 -19.31
C SER A 327 -58.33 5.89 -18.13
N VAL A 328 -59.65 5.77 -18.07
CA VAL A 328 -60.50 6.40 -17.04
C VAL A 328 -61.71 5.51 -16.77
N ALA A 329 -62.14 5.47 -15.51
CA ALA A 329 -63.33 4.74 -15.09
C ALA A 329 -64.62 5.48 -15.47
N GLY A 330 -65.72 4.73 -15.63
CA GLY A 330 -67.07 5.26 -15.72
C GLY A 330 -67.43 5.89 -17.06
N VAL A 331 -66.66 5.64 -18.12
CA VAL A 331 -66.94 6.13 -19.48
C VAL A 331 -67.04 4.98 -20.47
N LYS A 332 -67.70 5.20 -21.62
CA LYS A 332 -67.75 4.18 -22.66
C LYS A 332 -66.35 3.97 -23.28
N PRO A 333 -65.87 2.71 -23.40
CA PRO A 333 -64.58 2.41 -23.98
C PRO A 333 -64.58 2.67 -25.49
N TRP A 334 -63.40 2.90 -26.04
CA TRP A 334 -63.19 3.14 -27.46
C TRP A 334 -63.26 1.83 -28.24
N ALA A 335 -64.46 1.50 -28.67
CA ALA A 335 -64.75 0.29 -29.44
C ALA A 335 -64.61 0.47 -30.96
N ASN A 336 -64.64 -0.66 -31.67
CA ASN A 336 -64.63 -0.77 -33.12
C ASN A 336 -63.34 -0.25 -33.79
N VAL A 337 -62.18 -0.52 -33.17
CA VAL A 337 -60.86 -0.03 -33.64
C VAL A 337 -60.09 -1.06 -34.48
N SER A 338 -59.35 -0.58 -35.48
CA SER A 338 -58.32 -1.39 -36.14
C SER A 338 -57.02 -1.41 -35.32
N LEU A 339 -56.07 -2.30 -35.69
CA LEU A 339 -54.73 -2.29 -35.08
C LEU A 339 -54.04 -0.92 -35.25
N GLN A 340 -54.16 -0.30 -36.42
CA GLN A 340 -53.55 0.99 -36.71
C GLN A 340 -54.16 2.09 -35.83
N ASP A 341 -55.50 2.15 -35.73
CA ASP A 341 -56.19 3.15 -34.91
C ASP A 341 -55.76 3.06 -33.43
N ALA A 342 -55.67 1.84 -32.89
CA ALA A 342 -55.23 1.59 -31.53
C ALA A 342 -53.76 2.02 -31.30
N SER A 343 -52.87 1.65 -32.23
CA SER A 343 -51.46 2.03 -32.16
C SER A 343 -51.26 3.54 -32.21
N ASP A 344 -51.93 4.23 -33.14
CA ASP A 344 -51.81 5.68 -33.31
C ASP A 344 -52.33 6.42 -32.08
N ALA A 345 -53.44 5.96 -31.49
CA ALA A 345 -54.00 6.56 -30.28
C ALA A 345 -53.08 6.39 -29.05
N CYS A 346 -52.45 5.22 -28.88
CA CYS A 346 -51.45 5.02 -27.84
C CYS A 346 -50.23 5.94 -28.04
N ILE A 347 -49.69 6.02 -29.27
CA ILE A 347 -48.54 6.87 -29.60
C ILE A 347 -48.86 8.34 -29.33
N ALA A 348 -50.05 8.81 -29.76
CA ALA A 348 -50.50 10.17 -29.51
C ALA A 348 -50.65 10.51 -28.01
N SER A 349 -50.72 9.49 -27.16
CA SER A 349 -50.77 9.63 -25.69
C SER A 349 -49.41 9.46 -25.01
N GLY A 350 -48.32 9.35 -25.78
CA GLY A 350 -46.98 9.09 -25.27
C GLY A 350 -46.77 7.65 -24.78
N LYS A 351 -47.59 6.72 -25.26
CA LYS A 351 -47.60 5.30 -24.87
C LYS A 351 -47.40 4.43 -26.11
N ARG A 352 -47.47 3.11 -25.95
CA ARG A 352 -47.49 2.13 -27.04
C ARG A 352 -48.59 1.11 -26.82
N LEU A 353 -48.91 0.34 -27.85
CA LEU A 353 -49.74 -0.84 -27.66
C LEU A 353 -48.95 -1.90 -26.86
N CYS A 354 -49.61 -2.63 -25.96
CA CYS A 354 -48.97 -3.70 -25.20
C CYS A 354 -48.56 -4.88 -26.10
N THR A 355 -47.46 -5.55 -25.77
CA THR A 355 -47.11 -6.82 -26.43
C THR A 355 -48.10 -7.92 -26.01
N PRO A 356 -48.27 -8.98 -26.81
CA PRO A 356 -49.11 -10.11 -26.42
C PRO A 356 -48.69 -10.75 -25.09
N GLU A 357 -47.39 -10.81 -24.81
CA GLU A 357 -46.82 -11.41 -23.60
C GLU A 357 -47.05 -10.54 -22.37
N GLU A 358 -46.87 -9.22 -22.49
CA GLU A 358 -47.19 -8.26 -21.44
C GLU A 358 -48.67 -8.32 -21.08
N TRP A 359 -49.53 -8.28 -22.09
CA TRP A 359 -50.96 -8.33 -21.91
C TRP A 359 -51.39 -9.61 -21.18
N GLU A 360 -50.89 -10.78 -21.62
CA GLU A 360 -51.24 -12.05 -21.00
C GLU A 360 -50.75 -12.14 -19.55
N LYS A 361 -49.52 -11.70 -19.27
CA LYS A 361 -48.98 -11.61 -17.91
C LYS A 361 -49.88 -10.76 -17.02
N VAL A 362 -50.25 -9.58 -17.50
CA VAL A 362 -51.11 -8.67 -16.75
C VAL A 362 -52.48 -9.29 -16.53
N CYS A 363 -53.10 -9.89 -17.55
CA CYS A 363 -54.41 -10.53 -17.42
C CYS A 363 -54.40 -11.59 -16.32
N ARG A 364 -53.41 -12.49 -16.32
CA ARG A 364 -53.27 -13.55 -15.32
C ARG A 364 -52.94 -13.05 -13.92
N GLY A 365 -52.52 -11.79 -13.79
CA GLY A 365 -52.18 -11.17 -12.52
C GLY A 365 -50.96 -11.81 -11.84
N PRO A 366 -50.63 -11.34 -10.62
CA PRO A 366 -49.48 -11.87 -9.87
C PRO A 366 -49.63 -13.34 -9.45
N ASN A 367 -50.87 -13.86 -9.42
CA ASN A 367 -51.17 -15.24 -9.04
C ASN A 367 -51.22 -16.22 -10.22
N VAL A 368 -50.98 -15.74 -11.45
CA VAL A 368 -50.94 -16.56 -12.67
C VAL A 368 -52.23 -17.36 -12.90
N THR A 369 -53.38 -16.71 -12.79
CA THR A 369 -54.70 -17.35 -12.89
C THR A 369 -55.15 -17.57 -14.34
N GLU A 370 -56.22 -18.35 -14.56
CA GLU A 370 -56.77 -18.62 -15.90
C GLU A 370 -57.59 -17.46 -16.47
N TYR A 371 -58.35 -16.77 -15.61
CA TYR A 371 -59.03 -15.50 -15.86
C TYR A 371 -58.43 -14.42 -14.97
N SER A 372 -58.73 -13.16 -15.23
CA SER A 372 -58.22 -12.04 -14.40
C SER A 372 -58.59 -12.15 -12.93
N TYR A 373 -59.75 -12.71 -12.62
CA TYR A 373 -60.29 -12.78 -11.26
C TYR A 373 -60.11 -14.16 -10.58
N GLY A 374 -59.56 -15.17 -11.27
CA GLY A 374 -59.45 -16.52 -10.70
C GLY A 374 -59.28 -17.63 -11.74
N ASN A 375 -59.30 -18.89 -11.27
CA ASN A 375 -59.18 -20.07 -12.15
C ASN A 375 -60.52 -20.62 -12.62
N ASP A 376 -61.59 -20.38 -11.86
CA ASP A 376 -62.93 -20.83 -12.20
C ASP A 376 -63.68 -19.70 -12.92
N TYR A 377 -64.37 -20.03 -14.01
CA TYR A 377 -65.17 -19.07 -14.76
C TYR A 377 -66.40 -18.65 -13.95
N ASP A 378 -66.65 -17.35 -13.87
CA ASP A 378 -67.82 -16.79 -13.20
C ASP A 378 -68.58 -15.85 -14.15
N THR A 379 -69.85 -16.14 -14.35
CA THR A 379 -70.74 -15.44 -15.29
C THR A 379 -71.12 -14.03 -14.84
N GLN A 380 -70.84 -13.66 -13.59
CA GLN A 380 -71.25 -12.39 -13.00
C GLN A 380 -70.10 -11.41 -12.79
N ILE A 381 -68.85 -11.86 -12.94
CA ILE A 381 -67.69 -11.04 -12.59
C ILE A 381 -67.36 -10.01 -13.66
N CYS A 382 -67.34 -10.38 -14.94
CA CYS A 382 -66.97 -9.50 -16.05
C CYS A 382 -68.11 -9.38 -17.08
N ASN A 383 -68.09 -8.31 -17.89
CA ASN A 383 -69.07 -8.11 -18.96
C ASN A 383 -68.87 -9.15 -20.07
N GLY A 384 -69.72 -10.17 -20.11
CA GLY A 384 -69.68 -11.25 -21.10
C GLY A 384 -71.05 -11.50 -21.70
N ILE A 385 -71.16 -12.59 -22.46
CA ILE A 385 -72.46 -12.97 -23.04
C ILE A 385 -73.51 -13.25 -21.97
N ASP A 386 -73.07 -13.68 -20.78
CA ASP A 386 -73.93 -14.06 -19.67
C ASP A 386 -74.53 -12.85 -18.94
N THR A 387 -73.90 -11.68 -19.02
CA THR A 387 -74.28 -10.45 -18.30
C THR A 387 -75.73 -10.01 -18.57
N TYR A 388 -76.18 -10.16 -19.82
CA TYR A 388 -77.55 -9.82 -20.22
C TYR A 388 -78.35 -11.04 -20.69
N CYS A 389 -77.79 -12.23 -20.58
CA CYS A 389 -78.48 -13.47 -20.91
C CYS A 389 -79.34 -13.92 -19.71
N TYR A 390 -80.56 -13.37 -19.59
CA TYR A 390 -81.56 -13.80 -18.61
C TYR A 390 -82.77 -14.45 -19.30
N CYS A 391 -82.99 -15.75 -19.07
CA CYS A 391 -84.19 -16.47 -19.50
C CYS A 391 -84.91 -17.14 -18.33
N GLY A 392 -85.39 -16.31 -17.40
CA GLY A 392 -86.35 -16.71 -16.36
C GLY A 392 -87.78 -16.27 -16.69
N GLU A 393 -88.69 -16.43 -15.74
CA GLU A 393 -90.13 -16.10 -15.85
C GLU A 393 -90.33 -14.64 -16.30
N GLY A 394 -91.06 -14.41 -17.40
CA GLY A 394 -91.37 -13.10 -17.95
C GLY A 394 -90.38 -12.56 -19.01
N SER A 395 -89.35 -13.31 -19.41
CA SER A 395 -88.45 -12.92 -20.49
C SER A 395 -89.00 -13.30 -21.88
N SER A 396 -88.43 -12.74 -22.96
CA SER A 396 -88.78 -13.08 -24.35
C SER A 396 -88.46 -14.52 -24.75
N CYS A 397 -87.87 -15.26 -23.82
CA CYS A 397 -87.17 -16.50 -24.08
C CYS A 397 -87.40 -17.58 -23.03
N GLU A 398 -88.32 -17.34 -22.11
CA GLU A 398 -88.79 -18.27 -21.09
C GLU A 398 -89.18 -19.66 -21.65
N SER A 399 -89.59 -19.75 -22.92
CA SER A 399 -90.12 -20.97 -23.55
C SER A 399 -89.12 -21.78 -24.39
N VAL A 400 -87.82 -21.43 -24.44
CA VAL A 400 -86.83 -22.13 -25.28
C VAL A 400 -86.01 -23.14 -24.47
N THR A 401 -85.92 -24.38 -24.96
CA THR A 401 -85.46 -25.54 -24.18
C THR A 401 -83.94 -25.76 -24.08
N GLU A 402 -83.11 -25.24 -24.99
CA GLU A 402 -81.65 -25.39 -24.93
C GLU A 402 -80.91 -24.27 -25.69
N CYS A 403 -79.91 -23.64 -25.07
CA CYS A 403 -79.14 -22.53 -25.63
C CYS A 403 -77.83 -22.99 -26.31
N PRO A 404 -77.43 -22.40 -27.46
CA PRO A 404 -76.25 -22.77 -28.24
C PRO A 404 -74.96 -22.10 -27.73
N PHE A 405 -75.05 -21.26 -26.69
CA PHE A 405 -73.90 -20.67 -26.03
C PHE A 405 -73.80 -21.31 -24.63
N ALA A 406 -72.63 -21.87 -24.30
CA ALA A 406 -72.40 -22.45 -22.97
C ALA A 406 -72.69 -21.38 -21.90
N HIS A 407 -73.42 -21.76 -20.85
CA HIS A 407 -73.86 -20.90 -19.74
C HIS A 407 -74.89 -19.81 -20.04
N CYS A 408 -75.25 -19.57 -21.30
CA CYS A 408 -76.42 -18.77 -21.64
C CYS A 408 -77.66 -19.66 -21.60
N PHE A 409 -78.80 -19.15 -21.13
CA PHE A 409 -80.11 -19.79 -21.23
C PHE A 409 -80.90 -19.02 -22.30
N HIS A 410 -81.54 -19.69 -23.27
CA HIS A 410 -81.79 -19.17 -24.64
C HIS A 410 -83.04 -18.29 -24.76
N THR A 411 -83.13 -17.06 -25.34
CA THR A 411 -82.92 -16.49 -26.70
C THR A 411 -82.97 -14.94 -26.72
N CYS A 412 -82.05 -14.35 -27.47
CA CYS A 412 -82.19 -13.22 -28.40
C CYS A 412 -83.17 -12.08 -28.04
N GLY A 413 -82.64 -11.03 -27.43
CA GLY A 413 -83.33 -9.78 -27.09
C GLY A 413 -82.47 -8.82 -26.27
N ALA A 414 -81.40 -9.34 -25.65
CA ALA A 414 -80.36 -8.54 -25.03
C ALA A 414 -79.68 -7.64 -26.06
N SER A 415 -79.69 -6.34 -25.81
CA SER A 415 -78.84 -5.39 -26.52
C SER A 415 -77.43 -5.55 -25.96
N PHE A 416 -76.75 -6.64 -26.33
CA PHE A 416 -75.34 -6.85 -26.00
C PHE A 416 -74.55 -5.60 -26.41
N HIS A 417 -73.87 -4.97 -25.46
CA HIS A 417 -73.10 -3.77 -25.72
C HIS A 417 -71.91 -3.68 -24.77
N PRO A 418 -70.86 -2.93 -25.13
CA PRO A 418 -69.82 -2.62 -24.16
C PRO A 418 -70.41 -1.79 -23.03
N GLU A 419 -69.96 -2.05 -21.81
CA GLU A 419 -70.28 -1.28 -20.64
C GLU A 419 -69.27 -0.18 -20.37
N ILE A 420 -69.65 0.75 -19.49
CA ILE A 420 -68.71 1.75 -19.01
C ILE A 420 -67.55 1.05 -18.28
N THR A 421 -66.34 1.53 -18.48
CA THR A 421 -65.13 1.01 -17.83
C THR A 421 -65.28 0.99 -16.31
N GLY A 422 -64.85 -0.09 -15.67
CA GLY A 422 -64.90 -0.27 -14.23
C GLY A 422 -66.31 -0.47 -13.65
N LEU A 423 -67.33 -0.72 -14.47
CA LEU A 423 -68.69 -0.99 -13.97
C LEU A 423 -68.75 -2.24 -13.10
N PHE A 424 -67.93 -3.25 -13.42
CA PHE A 424 -67.86 -4.51 -12.71
C PHE A 424 -66.71 -4.46 -11.69
N PRO A 425 -66.99 -4.21 -10.40
CA PRO A 425 -65.94 -3.97 -9.40
C PRO A 425 -65.06 -5.20 -9.14
N ASN A 426 -65.55 -6.40 -9.44
CA ASN A 426 -64.81 -7.65 -9.28
C ASN A 426 -64.10 -8.09 -10.58
N CYS A 427 -64.33 -7.42 -11.72
CA CYS A 427 -63.63 -7.70 -12.97
C CYS A 427 -62.23 -7.08 -12.94
N THR A 428 -61.43 -7.53 -12.00
CA THR A 428 -60.07 -7.03 -11.73
C THR A 428 -59.19 -8.15 -11.21
N ASN A 429 -57.91 -7.86 -11.00
CA ASN A 429 -56.93 -8.83 -10.53
C ASN A 429 -55.98 -8.22 -9.48
N GLY A 430 -54.96 -8.98 -9.08
CA GLY A 430 -53.99 -8.55 -8.07
C GLY A 430 -53.13 -7.33 -8.45
N TYR A 431 -53.06 -6.95 -9.73
CA TYR A 431 -52.45 -5.69 -10.18
C TYR A 431 -53.47 -4.54 -10.21
N GLY A 432 -54.77 -4.79 -10.05
CA GLY A 432 -55.78 -3.73 -10.05
C GLY A 432 -56.12 -3.16 -11.43
N VAL A 433 -55.78 -3.85 -12.52
CA VAL A 433 -56.34 -3.59 -13.86
C VAL A 433 -57.79 -4.09 -13.90
N TYR A 434 -58.65 -3.36 -14.59
CA TYR A 434 -60.06 -3.66 -14.77
C TYR A 434 -60.38 -4.00 -16.22
N ASP A 435 -61.44 -4.79 -16.40
CA ASP A 435 -62.03 -5.11 -17.72
C ASP A 435 -61.03 -5.70 -18.72
N ILE A 436 -59.92 -6.28 -18.23
CA ILE A 436 -58.94 -6.98 -19.09
C ILE A 436 -59.50 -8.30 -19.63
N THR A 437 -60.66 -8.69 -19.12
CA THR A 437 -61.41 -9.84 -19.57
C THR A 437 -62.86 -9.42 -19.79
N GLY A 438 -63.44 -9.80 -20.92
CA GLY A 438 -64.76 -9.36 -21.32
C GLY A 438 -64.77 -7.89 -21.75
N ASN A 439 -65.96 -7.31 -21.78
CA ASN A 439 -66.25 -6.00 -22.35
C ASN A 439 -65.80 -5.88 -23.81
N LEU A 440 -64.57 -5.50 -24.14
CA LEU A 440 -64.05 -5.51 -25.50
C LEU A 440 -62.86 -6.46 -25.68
N TRP A 441 -62.75 -7.02 -26.89
CA TRP A 441 -61.49 -7.62 -27.32
C TRP A 441 -60.41 -6.55 -27.35
N GLU A 442 -59.22 -6.84 -26.84
CA GLU A 442 -58.15 -5.84 -26.85
C GLU A 442 -57.12 -6.12 -27.93
N ARG A 443 -56.82 -5.10 -28.73
CA ARG A 443 -55.70 -5.13 -29.66
C ARG A 443 -54.39 -5.11 -28.90
N VAL A 444 -53.51 -6.04 -29.24
CA VAL A 444 -52.10 -6.07 -28.84
C VAL A 444 -51.20 -5.93 -30.07
N GLN A 445 -49.90 -5.68 -29.86
CA GLN A 445 -48.93 -5.65 -30.95
C GLN A 445 -49.00 -6.93 -31.80
N GLY A 446 -48.80 -6.80 -33.11
CA GLY A 446 -48.98 -7.89 -34.08
C GLY A 446 -50.45 -8.13 -34.48
N GLY A 447 -51.42 -7.55 -33.77
CA GLY A 447 -52.82 -7.52 -34.21
C GLY A 447 -53.69 -8.66 -33.71
N ALA A 448 -53.24 -9.49 -32.77
CA ALA A 448 -54.14 -10.43 -32.11
C ALA A 448 -55.17 -9.69 -31.22
N GLY A 449 -56.33 -10.33 -31.01
CA GLY A 449 -57.29 -9.97 -29.97
C GLY A 449 -57.11 -10.79 -28.71
N ARG A 450 -57.24 -10.14 -27.55
CA ARG A 450 -57.12 -10.76 -26.23
C ARG A 450 -58.31 -10.41 -25.33
N GLY A 451 -58.55 -11.23 -24.30
CA GLY A 451 -59.48 -10.93 -23.20
C GLY A 451 -60.96 -11.25 -23.44
N GLY A 452 -61.39 -11.45 -24.68
CA GLY A 452 -62.81 -11.67 -24.97
C GLY A 452 -63.63 -10.38 -24.96
N ALA A 453 -64.86 -10.44 -25.44
CA ALA A 453 -65.78 -9.31 -25.47
C ALA A 453 -67.16 -9.69 -24.90
N TYR A 454 -68.00 -8.67 -24.73
CA TYR A 454 -69.36 -8.74 -24.22
C TYR A 454 -70.29 -9.69 -25.03
N ASN A 455 -69.93 -10.03 -26.27
CA ASN A 455 -70.75 -10.87 -27.17
C ASN A 455 -70.08 -12.19 -27.58
N CYS A 456 -69.07 -12.64 -26.84
CA CYS A 456 -68.39 -13.91 -27.09
C CYS A 456 -69.36 -15.09 -26.99
N SER A 457 -69.51 -15.86 -28.07
CA SER A 457 -70.40 -17.03 -28.15
C SER A 457 -70.12 -18.08 -27.06
N ASN A 458 -68.91 -18.13 -26.54
CA ASN A 458 -68.59 -18.88 -25.35
C ASN A 458 -67.62 -18.05 -24.51
N SER A 459 -68.14 -17.31 -23.54
CA SER A 459 -67.33 -16.43 -22.72
C SER A 459 -66.35 -17.23 -21.85
N GLU A 460 -66.73 -18.39 -21.30
CA GLU A 460 -65.83 -19.31 -20.58
C GLU A 460 -64.54 -19.64 -21.37
N ILE A 461 -64.64 -19.93 -22.67
CA ILE A 461 -63.45 -20.23 -23.48
C ILE A 461 -62.71 -18.95 -23.90
N LEU A 462 -63.45 -17.94 -24.33
CA LEU A 462 -62.91 -16.77 -25.03
C LEU A 462 -62.39 -15.69 -24.09
N HIS A 463 -62.77 -15.73 -22.81
CA HIS A 463 -62.33 -14.81 -21.75
C HIS A 463 -61.03 -15.26 -21.05
N LYS A 464 -60.55 -16.48 -21.32
CA LYS A 464 -59.30 -16.97 -20.75
C LYS A 464 -58.15 -16.05 -21.16
N CYS A 465 -57.27 -15.72 -20.22
CA CYS A 465 -56.11 -14.86 -20.49
C CYS A 465 -55.18 -15.45 -21.57
N SER A 466 -55.14 -16.78 -21.70
CA SER A 466 -54.38 -17.50 -22.72
C SER A 466 -55.00 -17.48 -24.12
N TYR A 467 -56.28 -17.08 -24.25
CA TYR A 467 -56.97 -17.15 -25.52
C TYR A 467 -56.42 -16.07 -26.48
N VAL A 468 -56.21 -16.48 -27.74
CA VAL A 468 -55.72 -15.62 -28.81
C VAL A 468 -56.76 -15.61 -29.93
N ALA A 469 -57.36 -14.45 -30.19
CA ALA A 469 -58.24 -14.24 -31.34
C ALA A 469 -57.44 -13.68 -32.52
N ASP A 470 -57.00 -14.54 -33.43
CA ASP A 470 -56.29 -14.13 -34.65
C ASP A 470 -57.26 -14.01 -35.85
N TRP A 471 -57.93 -12.87 -35.93
CA TRP A 471 -58.86 -12.54 -37.02
C TRP A 471 -58.29 -11.50 -37.99
N GLY A 472 -56.97 -11.29 -37.95
CA GLY A 472 -56.26 -10.31 -38.76
C GLY A 472 -56.34 -8.86 -38.25
N THR A 473 -55.48 -8.03 -38.83
CA THR A 473 -55.27 -6.61 -38.44
C THR A 473 -56.43 -5.69 -38.81
N ASP A 474 -57.25 -6.09 -39.79
CA ASP A 474 -58.37 -5.31 -40.33
C ASP A 474 -59.70 -5.55 -39.61
N ALA A 475 -59.80 -6.56 -38.73
CA ALA A 475 -60.98 -6.73 -37.89
C ALA A 475 -61.19 -5.48 -37.03
N ARG A 476 -62.44 -5.14 -36.71
CA ARG A 476 -62.74 -3.94 -35.91
C ARG A 476 -63.83 -4.20 -34.91
N THR A 477 -64.84 -4.95 -35.33
CA THR A 477 -66.04 -5.24 -34.55
C THR A 477 -65.70 -5.73 -33.15
N ASN A 478 -66.13 -4.96 -32.15
CA ASN A 478 -65.95 -5.23 -30.72
C ASN A 478 -64.50 -5.29 -30.23
N PHE A 479 -63.56 -4.73 -31.00
CA PHE A 479 -62.21 -4.46 -30.54
C PHE A 479 -62.13 -3.08 -29.90
N GLY A 480 -61.53 -3.04 -28.73
CA GLY A 480 -60.90 -1.90 -28.09
C GLY A 480 -59.39 -2.15 -27.97
N PHE A 481 -58.76 -1.50 -27.00
CA PHE A 481 -57.33 -1.62 -26.73
C PHE A 481 -57.02 -1.01 -25.36
N ARG A 482 -55.81 -1.28 -24.87
CA ARG A 482 -55.20 -0.56 -23.75
C ARG A 482 -53.72 -0.34 -24.04
N CYS A 483 -53.14 0.69 -23.47
CA CYS A 483 -51.76 1.07 -23.76
C CYS A 483 -50.79 0.68 -22.65
N CYS A 484 -49.55 0.45 -23.04
CA CYS A 484 -48.40 0.21 -22.18
C CYS A 484 -47.37 1.36 -22.30
N TYR A 485 -46.53 1.52 -21.28
CA TYR A 485 -45.52 2.59 -21.21
C TYR A 485 -44.26 2.08 -20.50
N ASP A 486 -43.08 2.39 -21.03
CA ASP A 486 -41.81 1.81 -20.58
C ASP A 486 -40.94 2.76 -19.72
N GLY A 487 -41.41 3.96 -19.40
CA GLY A 487 -40.53 5.02 -18.88
C GLY A 487 -39.90 5.84 -19.99
N GLN A 488 -39.26 6.96 -19.63
CA GLN A 488 -38.37 7.72 -20.51
C GLN A 488 -36.93 7.57 -20.04
#